data_AF-A0A182T5G5-F1
#
_entry.id   AF-A0A182T5G5-F1
#
_cell.length_a   1.000
_cell.length_b   1.000
_cell.length_c   1.000
_cell.angle_alpha   90.00
_cell.angle_beta   90.00
_cell.angle_gamma   90.00
#
_symmetry.space_group_name_H-M   'P 1'
#
loop_
_entity.id
_entity.type
_entity.pdbx_description
1 polymer ?
#
loop_
_entity_poly.entity_id
_entity_poly.type
_entity_poly.pdbx_seq_one_letter_code
_entity_poly.pdbx_strand_id
1 'polypeptide(L)'
;MDLLQEIVRSSRRTSVKETTVVWHAVKKDVMIFRNQSWMLFTPVTSAARTLKTVINLSQTTSKNVEIVTIDATQGLMMICTFIVDVCPTLSRCSNATSEECSGKQTTRDSLKYCQQYAKRGECYAILSHLEFRRGCTSELQGVVCDSPDSCVRCKGDGCNQDSSKSYFNPARCLQCHSDMHIGCINGTAPPIPCDNPDDVCFYRRASAKAIHRGCLSDLTATNQKICLSSSSLTCHTCDGNGCNAPKWRSCHTCSNLVEGACTAKQTDDTFLEFCVKIDDDCFEDNNHGEIHRGCGRHYCANKMTCVECNSDGCNGQPESALQPSHCLVCDSSDPYCANGTSIDQHCDHLNEPCFTMVRNDDILVRGCFSTLEESHKSVCLNETNSSCMTCNGNSCNREPWRQCVQCRSLELDHYCSRGTSVLKSHFCSRFRRNDLCYAKDVNGIVMRGCQSDYIAMEDPCKGLDNKNCYLCSTDHCNLKSLNSVDRLESRKGLVFVVLAIVLGFLILY
;
A
#
# COMPACT_ATOMS: atom_id res chain seq x y z
N MET A 1 11.24 -17.98 -56.42
CA MET A 1 12.23 -17.88 -57.50
C MET A 1 13.19 -19.04 -57.31
N ASP A 2 12.80 -20.20 -57.82
CA ASP A 2 13.69 -21.35 -57.99
C ASP A 2 14.29 -21.29 -59.39
N LEU A 3 15.60 -21.47 -59.50
CA LEU A 3 16.24 -21.95 -60.73
C LEU A 3 17.61 -22.58 -60.42
N LEU A 4 17.60 -23.90 -60.53
CA LEU A 4 18.65 -24.86 -60.88
C LEU A 4 19.86 -24.29 -61.67
N GLN A 5 21.09 -24.76 -61.36
CA GLN A 5 21.89 -25.62 -62.28
C GLN A 5 23.21 -26.15 -61.67
N GLU A 6 23.48 -27.42 -61.98
CA GLU A 6 24.62 -28.29 -61.63
C GLU A 6 25.88 -28.11 -62.50
N ILE A 7 26.99 -28.77 -62.09
CA ILE A 7 28.03 -29.54 -62.85
C ILE A 7 29.39 -29.40 -62.10
N VAL A 8 29.95 -30.37 -61.35
CA VAL A 8 30.54 -31.71 -61.63
C VAL A 8 32.02 -31.70 -62.16
N ARG A 9 32.91 -32.26 -61.30
CA ARG A 9 34.21 -32.99 -61.51
C ARG A 9 35.42 -32.28 -62.17
N SER A 10 36.57 -32.37 -61.50
CA SER A 10 37.74 -33.17 -61.95
C SER A 10 38.84 -33.28 -60.87
N SER A 11 39.64 -34.32 -60.99
CA SER A 11 40.63 -34.85 -60.05
C SER A 11 42.06 -34.71 -60.60
N ARG A 12 43.06 -34.51 -59.70
CA ARG A 12 44.41 -35.13 -59.65
C ARG A 12 45.62 -34.18 -59.47
N ARG A 13 46.37 -34.51 -58.41
CA ARG A 13 47.85 -34.69 -58.27
C ARG A 13 48.85 -33.52 -58.39
N THR A 14 49.53 -33.33 -57.24
CA THR A 14 51.00 -33.23 -56.99
C THR A 14 51.82 -32.06 -57.55
N SER A 15 52.52 -31.35 -56.63
CA SER A 15 53.98 -31.09 -56.60
C SER A 15 54.38 -29.66 -56.24
N VAL A 16 54.95 -29.50 -55.03
CA VAL A 16 56.16 -28.75 -54.64
C VAL A 16 56.54 -27.49 -55.45
N LYS A 17 56.66 -26.35 -54.75
CA LYS A 17 57.86 -25.49 -54.76
C LYS A 17 57.83 -24.47 -53.61
N GLU A 18 58.83 -24.59 -52.74
CA GLU A 18 59.26 -23.61 -51.74
C GLU A 18 59.60 -22.27 -52.41
N THR A 19 59.26 -21.16 -51.76
CA THR A 19 59.77 -19.84 -52.12
C THR A 19 60.47 -19.24 -50.91
N THR A 20 61.79 -19.15 -51.06
CA THR A 20 62.73 -18.49 -50.15
C THR A 20 62.50 -16.98 -50.16
N VAL A 21 62.33 -16.37 -48.98
CA VAL A 21 62.50 -14.92 -48.80
C VAL A 21 63.54 -14.70 -47.72
N VAL A 22 64.66 -14.09 -48.12
CA VAL A 22 65.81 -13.72 -47.29
C VAL A 22 65.50 -12.41 -46.58
N TRP A 23 65.59 -12.39 -45.25
CA TRP A 23 65.71 -11.15 -44.46
C TRP A 23 66.98 -11.19 -43.61
N HIS A 24 67.82 -10.17 -43.77
CA HIS A 24 69.02 -9.94 -42.98
C HIS A 24 68.63 -9.57 -41.54
N ALA A 25 69.03 -10.40 -40.56
CA ALA A 25 68.81 -10.12 -39.14
C ALA A 25 70.05 -9.50 -38.49
N VAL A 26 69.92 -8.26 -38.05
CA VAL A 26 70.83 -7.58 -37.12
C VAL A 26 70.52 -8.09 -35.71
N LYS A 27 71.45 -8.83 -35.09
CA LYS A 27 71.27 -9.48 -33.78
C LYS A 27 71.26 -8.47 -32.61
N LYS A 28 70.11 -8.33 -31.94
CA LYS A 28 69.98 -8.02 -30.51
C LYS A 28 68.59 -8.52 -30.05
N ASP A 29 68.52 -9.71 -29.46
CA ASP A 29 67.28 -10.22 -28.85
C ASP A 29 67.53 -10.70 -27.42
N VAL A 30 66.78 -10.10 -26.50
CA VAL A 30 66.46 -10.60 -25.16
C VAL A 30 65.14 -11.36 -25.30
N MET A 31 65.14 -12.67 -25.05
CA MET A 31 63.91 -13.48 -25.02
C MET A 31 63.36 -13.58 -23.58
N ILE A 32 62.10 -13.23 -23.40
CA ILE A 32 61.28 -13.56 -22.22
C ILE A 32 60.32 -14.68 -22.64
N PHE A 33 60.39 -15.84 -21.99
CA PHE A 33 59.50 -16.97 -22.27
C PHE A 33 58.19 -16.88 -21.46
N ARG A 34 57.06 -17.22 -22.11
CA ARG A 34 55.75 -17.48 -21.48
C ARG A 34 55.27 -18.88 -21.88
N ASN A 35 54.98 -19.70 -20.88
CA ASN A 35 54.27 -21.00 -20.83
C ASN A 35 54.17 -21.94 -22.06
N GLN A 36 54.73 -23.15 -21.82
CA GLN A 36 54.33 -24.49 -22.28
C GLN A 36 54.14 -24.75 -23.79
N SER A 37 55.19 -25.27 -24.42
CA SER A 37 55.12 -26.35 -25.43
C SER A 37 56.48 -27.04 -25.52
N TRP A 38 56.51 -28.37 -25.41
CA TRP A 38 57.73 -29.16 -25.49
C TRP A 38 58.10 -29.38 -26.96
N MET A 39 59.30 -28.97 -27.38
CA MET A 39 59.96 -29.48 -28.57
C MET A 39 61.36 -29.96 -28.20
N LEU A 40 61.61 -31.26 -28.43
CA LEU A 40 62.95 -31.84 -28.39
C LEU A 40 63.77 -31.35 -29.59
N PHE A 41 64.93 -30.76 -29.33
CA PHE A 41 65.98 -30.60 -30.34
C PHE A 41 67.28 -31.24 -29.83
N THR A 42 67.84 -32.14 -30.63
CA THR A 42 69.15 -32.76 -30.43
C THR A 42 70.27 -31.77 -30.77
N PRO A 43 71.43 -31.83 -30.08
CA PRO A 43 72.49 -30.85 -30.29
C PRO A 43 73.38 -31.21 -31.49
N VAL A 44 73.60 -30.23 -32.38
CA VAL A 44 74.76 -30.22 -33.28
C VAL A 44 75.83 -29.34 -32.66
N THR A 45 76.99 -29.93 -32.43
CA THR A 45 78.18 -29.30 -31.86
C THR A 45 78.85 -28.38 -32.88
N SER A 46 79.24 -27.16 -32.48
CA SER A 46 80.61 -26.64 -32.65
C SER A 46 80.75 -25.15 -32.27
N ALA A 47 81.98 -24.84 -31.88
CA ALA A 47 82.62 -23.53 -31.80
C ALA A 47 82.35 -22.66 -30.54
N ALA A 48 83.29 -22.79 -29.61
CA ALA A 48 83.55 -21.88 -28.51
C ALA A 48 83.88 -20.46 -29.00
N ARG A 49 83.24 -19.44 -28.40
CA ARG A 49 83.76 -18.07 -28.30
C ARG A 49 83.39 -17.49 -26.95
N THR A 50 84.42 -17.18 -26.18
CA THR A 50 84.36 -16.47 -24.90
C THR A 50 83.87 -15.04 -25.13
N LEU A 51 82.70 -14.68 -24.58
CA LEU A 51 82.20 -13.31 -24.53
C LEU A 51 82.05 -12.91 -23.07
N LYS A 52 82.96 -12.05 -22.59
CA LYS A 52 82.78 -11.30 -21.35
C LYS A 52 81.75 -10.20 -21.62
N THR A 53 80.56 -10.33 -21.05
CA THR A 53 79.57 -9.25 -21.03
C THR A 53 79.45 -8.70 -19.62
N VAL A 54 79.84 -7.45 -19.43
CA VAL A 54 79.59 -6.66 -18.23
C VAL A 54 78.14 -6.19 -18.29
N ILE A 55 77.28 -6.65 -17.38
CA ILE A 55 75.92 -6.13 -17.21
C ILE A 55 75.96 -5.04 -16.15
N ASN A 56 75.68 -3.80 -16.55
CA ASN A 56 75.43 -2.68 -15.64
C ASN A 56 73.96 -2.75 -15.20
N LEU A 57 73.70 -3.06 -13.93
CA LEU A 57 72.36 -3.00 -13.34
C LEU A 57 72.15 -1.62 -12.70
N SER A 58 71.33 -0.78 -13.34
CA SER A 58 70.78 0.42 -12.71
C SER A 58 69.62 0.02 -11.79
N GLN A 59 69.87 0.13 -10.48
CA GLN A 59 68.93 0.42 -9.40
C GLN A 59 67.50 -0.17 -9.52
N THR A 60 67.29 -1.35 -8.94
CA THR A 60 66.08 -1.65 -8.17
C THR A 60 66.47 -2.46 -6.94
N THR A 61 66.09 -1.96 -5.77
CA THR A 61 66.42 -2.51 -4.46
C THR A 61 65.57 -3.75 -4.17
N SER A 62 66.15 -4.93 -4.38
CA SER A 62 65.81 -6.15 -3.63
C SER A 62 67.11 -6.89 -3.36
N LYS A 63 67.52 -6.90 -2.09
CA LYS A 63 68.70 -7.61 -1.62
C LYS A 63 68.37 -9.09 -1.55
N ASN A 64 69.00 -9.88 -2.43
CA ASN A 64 69.54 -11.23 -2.25
C ASN A 64 69.56 -11.93 -3.62
N VAL A 65 70.54 -11.56 -4.46
CA VAL A 65 70.96 -12.39 -5.59
C VAL A 65 72.29 -13.00 -5.18
N GLU A 66 72.28 -14.28 -4.83
CA GLU A 66 73.50 -15.05 -4.63
C GLU A 66 74.01 -15.47 -6.01
N ILE A 67 75.07 -14.83 -6.50
CA ILE A 67 75.71 -15.20 -7.75
C ILE A 67 76.67 -16.35 -7.45
N VAL A 68 76.26 -17.58 -7.75
CA VAL A 68 77.16 -18.74 -7.75
C VAL A 68 77.93 -18.75 -9.07
N THR A 69 79.21 -18.39 -9.04
CA THR A 69 80.15 -18.67 -10.13
C THR A 69 80.45 -20.16 -10.17
N ILE A 70 80.01 -20.84 -11.22
CA ILE A 70 80.35 -22.25 -11.48
C ILE A 70 81.56 -22.28 -12.41
N ASP A 71 82.64 -22.92 -11.98
CA ASP A 71 83.82 -23.19 -12.78
C ASP A 71 83.51 -24.32 -13.79
N ALA A 72 83.68 -24.02 -15.08
CA ALA A 72 83.28 -24.90 -16.16
C ALA A 72 84.42 -25.88 -16.50
N THR A 73 84.55 -26.98 -15.74
CA THR A 73 85.42 -28.09 -16.16
C THR A 73 84.84 -29.49 -16.04
N GLN A 74 83.61 -29.71 -15.55
CA GLN A 74 83.00 -31.06 -15.60
C GLN A 74 81.52 -31.01 -15.97
N GLY A 75 81.17 -31.75 -17.02
CA GLY A 75 79.85 -31.81 -17.64
C GLY A 75 78.79 -32.48 -16.76
N LEU A 76 78.21 -31.71 -15.86
CA LEU A 76 76.94 -32.00 -15.20
C LEU A 76 76.00 -30.83 -15.47
N MET A 77 75.09 -31.02 -16.43
CA MET A 77 73.99 -30.09 -16.71
C MET A 77 72.98 -30.21 -15.56
N MET A 78 73.21 -29.47 -14.47
CA MET A 78 72.19 -29.27 -13.45
C MET A 78 71.15 -28.31 -14.02
N ILE A 79 70.00 -28.84 -14.45
CA ILE A 79 68.84 -28.01 -14.76
C ILE A 79 68.32 -27.51 -13.42
N CYS A 80 68.77 -26.31 -13.01
CA CYS A 80 68.08 -25.55 -11.98
C CYS A 80 66.75 -25.09 -12.55
N THR A 81 65.72 -25.91 -12.39
CA THR A 81 64.34 -25.47 -12.54
C THR A 81 64.09 -24.45 -11.42
N PHE A 82 64.23 -23.16 -11.73
CA PHE A 82 63.64 -22.13 -10.89
C PHE A 82 62.13 -22.29 -11.00
N ILE A 83 61.56 -23.08 -10.09
CA ILE A 83 60.16 -22.88 -9.70
C ILE A 83 60.19 -21.54 -8.98
N VAL A 84 60.05 -20.46 -9.75
CA VAL A 84 59.65 -19.19 -9.18
C VAL A 84 58.23 -19.45 -8.70
N ASP A 85 58.06 -19.77 -7.43
CA ASP A 85 56.77 -19.62 -6.76
C ASP A 85 56.42 -18.14 -6.93
N VAL A 86 55.69 -17.83 -8.00
CA VAL A 86 55.35 -16.46 -8.39
C VAL A 86 54.58 -15.85 -7.22
N CYS A 87 55.05 -14.71 -6.71
CA CYS A 87 54.28 -13.94 -5.73
C CYS A 87 52.87 -13.72 -6.30
N PRO A 88 51.80 -14.13 -5.61
CA PRO A 88 50.45 -13.89 -6.11
C PRO A 88 50.27 -12.38 -6.31
N THR A 89 49.91 -12.01 -7.53
CA THR A 89 49.38 -10.68 -7.82
C THR A 89 47.95 -10.63 -7.30
N LEU A 90 47.50 -9.50 -6.75
CA LEU A 90 46.20 -9.41 -6.05
C LEU A 90 45.67 -7.98 -6.03
N SER A 91 44.39 -7.79 -5.73
CA SER A 91 43.86 -6.44 -5.48
C SER A 91 44.09 -6.04 -4.02
N ARG A 92 44.70 -4.86 -3.79
CA ARG A 92 45.01 -4.32 -2.46
C ARG A 92 44.40 -2.94 -2.25
N CYS A 93 43.48 -2.83 -1.30
CA CYS A 93 42.82 -1.57 -0.94
C CYS A 93 42.00 -1.70 0.36
N SER A 94 41.54 -0.57 0.88
CA SER A 94 40.48 -0.46 1.88
C SER A 94 39.40 0.51 1.41
N ASN A 95 38.12 0.23 1.68
CA ASN A 95 37.04 1.18 1.41
C ASN A 95 37.13 2.46 2.26
N ALA A 96 37.82 2.43 3.41
CA ALA A 96 38.13 3.64 4.19
C ALA A 96 39.07 4.61 3.44
N THR A 97 39.85 4.10 2.49
CA THR A 97 40.80 4.88 1.69
C THR A 97 40.35 5.10 0.24
N SER A 98 39.41 4.28 -0.25
CA SER A 98 38.94 4.30 -1.64
C SER A 98 37.59 3.60 -1.74
N GLU A 99 36.50 4.33 -1.98
CA GLU A 99 35.13 3.77 -2.06
C GLU A 99 35.01 2.64 -3.09
N GLU A 100 35.72 2.73 -4.21
CA GLU A 100 35.76 1.71 -5.26
C GLU A 100 36.27 0.34 -4.80
N CYS A 101 36.94 0.28 -3.63
CA CYS A 101 37.50 -0.97 -3.10
C CYS A 101 36.44 -2.02 -2.79
N SER A 102 35.23 -1.60 -2.39
CA SER A 102 34.11 -2.50 -2.11
C SER A 102 33.53 -3.13 -3.38
N GLY A 103 33.76 -2.52 -4.55
CA GLY A 103 33.33 -3.03 -5.84
C GLY A 103 34.23 -4.15 -6.38
N LYS A 104 33.73 -4.85 -7.41
CA LYS A 104 34.51 -5.84 -8.16
C LYS A 104 35.65 -5.16 -8.93
N GLN A 105 36.85 -5.71 -8.79
CA GLN A 105 38.06 -5.19 -9.43
C GLN A 105 38.23 -5.85 -10.80
N THR A 106 38.19 -5.05 -11.88
CA THR A 106 38.21 -5.56 -13.26
C THR A 106 39.47 -5.16 -14.04
N THR A 107 40.26 -4.22 -13.53
CA THR A 107 41.45 -3.70 -14.21
C THR A 107 42.72 -4.40 -13.73
N ARG A 108 43.63 -4.72 -14.66
CA ARG A 108 44.94 -5.29 -14.32
C ARG A 108 45.81 -4.33 -13.49
N ASP A 109 45.59 -3.01 -13.62
CA ASP A 109 46.31 -1.99 -12.84
C ASP A 109 45.98 -2.03 -11.34
N SER A 110 44.83 -2.62 -10.99
CA SER A 110 44.43 -2.89 -9.60
C SER A 110 45.24 -4.00 -8.95
N LEU A 111 45.93 -4.82 -9.74
CA LEU A 111 46.77 -5.91 -9.23
C LEU A 111 48.10 -5.37 -8.71
N LYS A 112 48.44 -5.72 -7.47
CA LYS A 112 49.67 -5.41 -6.76
C LYS A 112 50.36 -6.70 -6.34
N TYR A 113 51.68 -6.64 -6.16
CA TYR A 113 52.44 -7.72 -5.55
C TYR A 113 52.37 -7.63 -4.03
N CYS A 114 52.44 -8.78 -3.36
CA CYS A 114 52.71 -8.83 -1.92
C CYS A 114 54.07 -8.21 -1.61
N GLN A 115 54.10 -7.33 -0.59
CA GLN A 115 55.35 -6.73 -0.10
C GLN A 115 56.22 -7.75 0.63
N GLN A 116 55.60 -8.76 1.24
CA GLN A 116 56.29 -9.85 1.91
C GLN A 116 56.09 -11.16 1.16
N TYR A 117 57.19 -11.75 0.69
CA TYR A 117 57.18 -13.08 0.09
C TYR A 117 56.78 -14.11 1.14
N ALA A 118 55.81 -14.95 0.79
CA ALA A 118 55.45 -16.13 1.56
C ALA A 118 55.38 -17.32 0.61
N LYS A 119 56.10 -18.40 0.93
CA LYS A 119 56.16 -19.64 0.14
C LYS A 119 54.78 -20.29 -0.09
N ARG A 120 53.79 -19.94 0.73
CA ARG A 120 52.38 -20.32 0.59
C ARG A 120 51.49 -19.09 0.74
N GLY A 121 51.87 -17.99 0.11
CA GLY A 121 51.12 -16.73 0.15
C GLY A 121 49.69 -16.93 -0.35
N GLU A 122 48.75 -16.34 0.36
CA GLU A 122 47.33 -16.34 0.01
C GLU A 122 46.84 -14.89 0.00
N CYS A 123 45.78 -14.65 -0.75
CA CYS A 123 45.08 -13.38 -0.72
C CYS A 123 43.93 -13.47 0.28
N TYR A 124 43.51 -12.34 0.83
CA TYR A 124 42.32 -12.24 1.65
C TYR A 124 41.36 -11.16 1.17
N ALA A 125 40.10 -11.32 1.53
CA ALA A 125 39.09 -10.27 1.64
C ALA A 125 38.50 -10.34 3.06
N ILE A 126 38.39 -9.20 3.75
CA ILE A 126 37.87 -9.08 5.12
C ILE A 126 36.79 -8.00 5.15
N LEU A 127 35.70 -8.26 5.85
CA LEU A 127 34.71 -7.28 6.24
C LEU A 127 34.66 -7.21 7.78
N SER A 128 35.10 -6.09 8.35
CA SER A 128 35.13 -5.88 9.80
C SER A 128 34.68 -4.45 10.12
N HIS A 129 33.71 -4.30 11.03
CA HIS A 129 33.19 -2.98 11.44
C HIS A 129 32.82 -2.05 10.26
N LEU A 130 32.19 -2.59 9.21
CA LEU A 130 31.83 -1.89 7.96
C LEU A 130 33.02 -1.46 7.08
N GLU A 131 34.24 -1.79 7.48
CA GLU A 131 35.44 -1.65 6.66
C GLU A 131 35.68 -2.93 5.85
N PHE A 132 35.67 -2.78 4.53
CA PHE A 132 36.02 -3.85 3.60
C PHE A 132 37.47 -3.67 3.15
N ARG A 133 38.28 -4.71 3.34
CA ARG A 133 39.72 -4.72 3.06
C ARG A 133 40.14 -5.95 2.30
N ARG A 134 41.12 -5.81 1.41
CA ARG A 134 41.71 -6.92 0.66
C ARG A 134 43.22 -6.79 0.56
N GLY A 135 43.96 -7.89 0.61
CA GLY A 135 45.43 -7.89 0.62
C GLY A 135 46.04 -9.28 0.71
N CYS A 136 47.33 -9.37 1.11
CA CYS A 136 48.03 -10.64 1.35
C CYS A 136 47.86 -11.10 2.79
N THR A 137 47.68 -12.40 3.00
CA THR A 137 47.67 -12.97 4.37
C THR A 137 49.01 -12.79 5.08
N SER A 138 50.12 -12.70 4.35
CA SER A 138 51.45 -12.39 4.91
C SER A 138 51.55 -10.98 5.52
N GLU A 139 50.63 -10.08 5.17
CA GLU A 139 50.60 -8.70 5.64
C GLU A 139 49.59 -8.48 6.78
N LEU A 140 48.84 -9.52 7.20
CA LEU A 140 47.91 -9.43 8.31
C LEU A 140 48.68 -9.36 9.64
N GLN A 141 48.64 -8.21 10.31
CA GLN A 141 49.16 -8.05 11.66
C GLN A 141 48.02 -8.19 12.67
N GLY A 142 48.03 -9.28 13.45
CA GLY A 142 47.12 -9.48 14.59
C GLY A 142 45.65 -9.82 14.26
N VAL A 143 45.24 -9.83 12.99
CA VAL A 143 43.90 -10.24 12.56
C VAL A 143 43.94 -11.68 12.08
N VAL A 144 43.16 -12.55 12.73
CA VAL A 144 43.06 -13.96 12.35
C VAL A 144 41.84 -14.16 11.43
N CYS A 145 42.09 -14.69 10.24
CA CYS A 145 41.08 -14.96 9.23
C CYS A 145 40.49 -16.35 9.40
N ASP A 146 39.67 -16.54 10.44
CA ASP A 146 39.12 -17.85 10.82
C ASP A 146 37.63 -18.02 10.50
N SER A 147 36.89 -16.91 10.37
CA SER A 147 35.45 -16.93 10.11
C SER A 147 35.17 -16.66 8.63
N PRO A 148 34.54 -17.60 7.89
CA PRO A 148 34.19 -17.40 6.48
C PRO A 148 33.17 -16.28 6.26
N ASP A 149 32.37 -15.93 7.28
CA ASP A 149 31.35 -14.87 7.20
C ASP A 149 31.95 -13.46 7.20
N SER A 150 33.21 -13.31 7.62
CA SER A 150 33.90 -12.02 7.74
C SER A 150 35.27 -12.00 7.09
N CYS A 151 35.80 -13.16 6.70
CA CYS A 151 37.08 -13.27 6.02
C CYS A 151 37.15 -14.46 5.06
N VAL A 152 37.54 -14.18 3.82
CA VAL A 152 37.75 -15.19 2.77
C VAL A 152 39.22 -15.22 2.39
N ARG A 153 39.80 -16.41 2.29
CA ARG A 153 41.16 -16.66 1.78
C ARG A 153 41.10 -17.36 0.45
N CYS A 154 42.01 -17.00 -0.45
CA CYS A 154 42.09 -17.65 -1.75
C CYS A 154 43.53 -17.73 -2.25
N LYS A 155 43.75 -18.62 -3.23
CA LYS A 155 45.04 -18.84 -3.89
C LYS A 155 44.91 -18.51 -5.37
N GLY A 156 46.00 -17.96 -5.92
CA GLY A 156 46.09 -17.58 -7.32
C GLY A 156 46.05 -16.07 -7.52
N ASP A 157 46.49 -15.67 -8.71
CA ASP A 157 46.55 -14.27 -9.10
C ASP A 157 45.15 -13.65 -9.17
N GLY A 158 44.94 -12.52 -8.46
CA GLY A 158 43.71 -11.75 -8.47
C GLY A 158 42.51 -12.48 -7.87
N CYS A 159 42.70 -13.58 -7.12
CA CYS A 159 41.57 -14.37 -6.62
C CYS A 159 40.66 -13.60 -5.63
N ASN A 160 41.17 -12.53 -5.02
CA ASN A 160 40.46 -11.66 -4.11
C ASN A 160 39.89 -10.41 -4.83
N GLN A 161 39.44 -10.53 -6.08
CA GLN A 161 38.98 -9.40 -6.89
C GLN A 161 37.46 -9.13 -6.85
N ASP A 162 36.65 -10.06 -6.34
CA ASP A 162 35.19 -9.89 -6.34
C ASP A 162 34.74 -8.79 -5.37
N SER A 163 33.49 -8.34 -5.47
CA SER A 163 32.98 -7.28 -4.61
C SER A 163 32.78 -7.75 -3.16
N SER A 164 32.67 -6.79 -2.23
CA SER A 164 32.27 -7.07 -0.85
C SER A 164 30.91 -7.78 -0.76
N LYS A 165 29.98 -7.46 -1.66
CA LYS A 165 28.66 -8.08 -1.72
C LYS A 165 28.80 -9.54 -2.13
N SER A 166 29.59 -9.83 -3.16
CA SER A 166 29.85 -11.20 -3.61
C SER A 166 30.42 -12.11 -2.52
N TYR A 167 31.40 -11.62 -1.74
CA TYR A 167 32.01 -12.42 -0.68
C TYR A 167 31.11 -12.67 0.53
N PHE A 168 30.35 -11.65 0.96
CA PHE A 168 29.75 -11.66 2.31
C PHE A 168 28.22 -11.51 2.32
N ASN A 169 27.61 -11.11 1.20
CA ASN A 169 26.17 -10.98 1.07
C ASN A 169 25.72 -11.13 -0.39
N PRO A 170 25.99 -12.29 -1.03
CA PRO A 170 25.68 -12.49 -2.44
C PRO A 170 24.17 -12.36 -2.68
N ALA A 171 23.79 -11.77 -3.80
CA ALA A 171 22.41 -11.49 -4.14
C ALA A 171 21.56 -12.77 -4.18
N ARG A 172 20.45 -12.76 -3.43
CA ARG A 172 19.42 -13.80 -3.47
C ARG A 172 18.06 -13.17 -3.74
N CYS A 173 17.38 -13.62 -4.77
CA CYS A 173 16.10 -13.04 -5.20
C CYS A 173 15.03 -14.10 -5.31
N LEU A 174 13.76 -13.70 -5.15
CA LEU A 174 12.65 -14.52 -5.62
C LEU A 174 12.75 -14.60 -7.14
N GLN A 175 12.91 -15.80 -7.67
CA GLN A 175 12.96 -16.05 -9.12
C GLN A 175 11.75 -16.90 -9.49
N CYS A 176 10.73 -16.28 -10.08
CA CYS A 176 9.48 -16.96 -10.38
C CYS A 176 8.61 -16.19 -11.38
N HIS A 177 7.76 -16.95 -12.06
CA HIS A 177 6.64 -16.43 -12.86
C HIS A 177 5.32 -16.95 -12.29
N SER A 178 4.31 -16.09 -12.16
CA SER A 178 3.04 -16.41 -11.48
C SER A 178 2.15 -17.44 -12.19
N ASP A 179 2.30 -17.58 -13.51
CA ASP A 179 1.64 -18.59 -14.33
C ASP A 179 2.26 -19.99 -14.16
N MET A 180 3.50 -20.06 -13.66
CA MET A 180 4.24 -21.32 -13.52
C MET A 180 4.52 -21.72 -12.07
N HIS A 181 4.53 -20.77 -11.13
CA HIS A 181 5.04 -20.97 -9.77
C HIS A 181 4.06 -20.49 -8.69
N ILE A 182 3.71 -21.43 -7.80
CA ILE A 182 2.91 -21.15 -6.59
C ILE A 182 3.67 -20.17 -5.69
N GLY A 183 2.94 -19.23 -5.09
CA GLY A 183 3.52 -18.25 -4.16
C GLY A 183 4.23 -17.08 -4.82
N CYS A 184 4.36 -17.06 -6.15
CA CYS A 184 5.01 -15.94 -6.85
C CYS A 184 4.20 -14.63 -6.72
N ILE A 185 2.87 -14.71 -6.86
CA ILE A 185 1.97 -13.56 -6.72
C ILE A 185 2.11 -12.94 -5.32
N ASN A 186 2.01 -13.78 -4.29
CA ASN A 186 2.06 -13.37 -2.89
C ASN A 186 3.48 -13.06 -2.37
N GLY A 187 4.53 -13.24 -3.19
CA GLY A 187 5.91 -13.03 -2.77
C GLY A 187 6.39 -14.01 -1.70
N THR A 188 5.80 -15.21 -1.64
CA THR A 188 6.14 -16.27 -0.68
C THR A 188 7.07 -17.33 -1.26
N ALA A 189 7.45 -17.21 -2.54
CA ALA A 189 8.48 -18.05 -3.13
C ALA A 189 9.81 -17.87 -2.36
N PRO A 190 10.61 -18.93 -2.18
CA PRO A 190 11.89 -18.82 -1.49
C PRO A 190 12.91 -18.06 -2.37
N PRO A 191 13.74 -17.17 -1.80
CA PRO A 191 14.83 -16.54 -2.53
C PRO A 191 15.97 -17.52 -2.82
N ILE A 192 16.39 -17.57 -4.08
CA ILE A 192 17.51 -18.39 -4.56
C ILE A 192 18.68 -17.48 -5.02
N PRO A 193 19.94 -17.98 -5.00
CA PRO A 193 21.09 -17.20 -5.44
C PRO A 193 20.95 -16.74 -6.90
N CYS A 194 21.38 -15.52 -7.20
CA CYS A 194 21.56 -15.06 -8.56
C CYS A 194 22.85 -15.62 -9.17
N ASP A 195 22.88 -15.80 -10.49
CA ASP A 195 24.10 -16.21 -11.22
C ASP A 195 25.22 -15.18 -11.05
N ASN A 196 24.87 -13.90 -11.08
CA ASN A 196 25.75 -12.82 -10.68
C ASN A 196 25.53 -12.49 -9.19
N PRO A 197 26.52 -12.70 -8.32
CA PRO A 197 26.36 -12.44 -6.88
C PRO A 197 26.28 -10.94 -6.55
N ASP A 198 26.66 -10.06 -7.47
CA ASP A 198 26.56 -8.61 -7.35
C ASP A 198 25.25 -8.04 -7.89
N ASP A 199 24.31 -8.89 -8.32
CA ASP A 199 23.07 -8.46 -8.95
C ASP A 199 22.11 -7.77 -7.97
N VAL A 200 21.02 -7.23 -8.52
CA VAL A 200 19.88 -6.67 -7.79
C VAL A 200 18.62 -7.42 -8.17
N CYS A 201 17.67 -7.48 -7.25
CA CYS A 201 16.40 -8.15 -7.52
C CYS A 201 15.46 -7.23 -8.29
N PHE A 202 14.62 -7.80 -9.15
CA PHE A 202 13.48 -7.11 -9.74
C PHE A 202 12.17 -7.81 -9.42
N TYR A 203 11.08 -7.06 -9.51
CA TYR A 203 9.71 -7.56 -9.55
C TYR A 203 8.90 -6.69 -10.51
N ARG A 204 8.09 -7.31 -11.36
CA ARG A 204 7.32 -6.61 -12.40
C ARG A 204 5.97 -7.25 -12.69
N ARG A 205 5.07 -6.41 -13.17
CA ARG A 205 3.89 -6.81 -13.94
C ARG A 205 4.35 -7.23 -15.34
N ALA A 206 4.37 -8.54 -15.59
CA ALA A 206 4.73 -9.09 -16.90
C ALA A 206 3.59 -8.93 -17.91
N SER A 207 2.34 -9.09 -17.47
CA SER A 207 1.11 -8.83 -18.22
C SER A 207 -0.01 -8.44 -17.27
N ALA A 208 -1.23 -8.22 -17.77
CA ALA A 208 -2.41 -8.00 -16.94
C ALA A 208 -2.71 -9.14 -15.97
N LYS A 209 -2.28 -10.37 -16.27
CA LYS A 209 -2.57 -11.57 -15.47
C LYS A 209 -1.31 -12.24 -14.92
N ALA A 210 -0.12 -11.65 -15.11
CA ALA A 210 1.13 -12.29 -14.72
C ALA A 210 2.13 -11.34 -14.05
N ILE A 211 2.77 -11.84 -12.99
CA ILE A 211 3.88 -11.24 -12.26
C ILE A 211 5.15 -12.05 -12.51
N HIS A 212 6.26 -11.34 -12.70
CA HIS A 212 7.59 -11.93 -12.87
C HIS A 212 8.56 -11.30 -11.88
N ARG A 213 9.33 -12.13 -11.19
CA ARG A 213 10.34 -11.76 -10.21
C ARG A 213 11.64 -12.47 -10.53
N GLY A 214 12.78 -11.82 -10.35
CA GLY A 214 14.07 -12.46 -10.58
C GLY A 214 15.27 -11.57 -10.29
N CYS A 215 16.43 -11.96 -10.82
CA CYS A 215 17.66 -11.16 -10.78
C CYS A 215 17.73 -10.27 -12.03
N LEU A 216 18.15 -9.02 -11.89
CA LEU A 216 18.06 -8.02 -12.96
C LEU A 216 18.85 -8.44 -14.20
N SER A 217 20.01 -9.10 -14.03
CA SER A 217 20.83 -9.56 -15.14
C SER A 217 20.17 -10.65 -16.01
N ASP A 218 19.15 -11.35 -15.51
CA ASP A 218 18.38 -12.35 -16.26
C ASP A 218 17.44 -11.71 -17.29
N LEU A 219 17.14 -10.42 -17.14
CA LEU A 219 16.31 -9.68 -18.07
C LEU A 219 17.08 -9.28 -19.33
N THR A 220 16.36 -9.13 -20.44
CA THR A 220 16.92 -8.49 -21.65
C THR A 220 17.34 -7.06 -21.38
N ALA A 221 18.34 -6.54 -22.11
CA ALA A 221 18.83 -5.18 -21.94
C ALA A 221 17.73 -4.09 -22.01
N THR A 222 16.68 -4.31 -22.82
CA THR A 222 15.50 -3.43 -22.88
C THR A 222 14.72 -3.46 -21.57
N ASN A 223 14.43 -4.64 -21.03
CA ASN A 223 13.68 -4.79 -19.79
C ASN A 223 14.48 -4.30 -18.57
N GLN A 224 15.80 -4.49 -18.57
CA GLN A 224 16.68 -3.92 -17.54
C GLN A 224 16.55 -2.39 -17.48
N LYS A 225 16.58 -1.70 -18.63
CA LYS A 225 16.40 -0.24 -18.69
C LYS A 225 15.04 0.21 -18.15
N ILE A 226 13.98 -0.56 -18.41
CA ILE A 226 12.64 -0.26 -17.85
C ILE A 226 12.68 -0.36 -16.33
N CYS A 227 13.19 -1.46 -15.78
CA CYS A 227 13.25 -1.71 -14.34
C CYS A 227 14.18 -0.75 -13.56
N LEU A 228 15.20 -0.21 -14.24
CA LEU A 228 16.10 0.80 -13.69
C LEU A 228 15.55 2.24 -13.81
N SER A 229 14.49 2.45 -14.59
CA SER A 229 13.88 3.77 -14.71
C SER A 229 13.09 4.10 -13.44
N SER A 230 13.36 5.27 -12.85
CA SER A 230 12.58 5.79 -11.72
C SER A 230 11.13 6.11 -12.08
N SER A 231 10.81 6.26 -13.37
CA SER A 231 9.46 6.51 -13.88
C SER A 231 8.68 5.23 -14.21
N SER A 232 9.30 4.06 -14.05
CA SER A 232 8.64 2.79 -14.32
C SER A 232 7.56 2.50 -13.30
N LEU A 233 6.35 2.26 -13.77
CA LEU A 233 5.20 1.86 -12.95
C LEU A 233 5.06 0.34 -12.86
N THR A 234 5.59 -0.38 -13.84
CA THR A 234 5.34 -1.82 -14.04
C THR A 234 6.51 -2.71 -13.68
N CYS A 235 7.70 -2.14 -13.45
CA CYS A 235 8.87 -2.87 -12.99
C CYS A 235 9.67 -2.05 -11.99
N HIS A 236 10.10 -2.71 -10.92
CA HIS A 236 10.91 -2.11 -9.87
C HIS A 236 12.10 -3.01 -9.56
N THR A 237 13.20 -2.38 -9.12
CA THR A 237 14.36 -3.05 -8.56
C THR A 237 14.44 -2.78 -7.07
N CYS A 238 15.10 -3.68 -6.35
CA CYS A 238 15.41 -3.50 -4.93
C CYS A 238 16.73 -4.18 -4.60
N ASP A 239 17.36 -3.73 -3.52
CA ASP A 239 18.58 -4.32 -2.99
C ASP A 239 18.30 -5.04 -1.66
N GLY A 240 19.02 -6.13 -1.42
CA GLY A 240 18.82 -7.02 -0.28
C GLY A 240 18.19 -8.37 -0.64
N ASN A 241 18.47 -9.38 0.19
CA ASN A 241 18.04 -10.75 -0.08
C ASN A 241 16.52 -10.90 0.05
N GLY A 242 15.88 -11.40 -1.00
CA GLY A 242 14.42 -11.60 -1.05
C GLY A 242 13.61 -10.30 -1.01
N CYS A 243 14.23 -9.14 -1.26
CA CYS A 243 13.55 -7.84 -1.19
C CYS A 243 12.40 -7.71 -2.20
N ASN A 244 12.42 -8.51 -3.27
CA ASN A 244 11.44 -8.46 -4.35
C ASN A 244 10.18 -9.27 -4.03
N ALA A 245 9.76 -9.28 -2.77
CA ALA A 245 8.52 -9.88 -2.26
C ALA A 245 7.25 -8.99 -2.27
N PRO A 246 7.27 -7.65 -2.48
CA PRO A 246 6.06 -6.84 -2.49
C PRO A 246 4.96 -7.40 -3.39
N LYS A 247 3.73 -7.46 -2.87
CA LYS A 247 2.57 -8.03 -3.56
C LYS A 247 2.00 -7.01 -4.56
N TRP A 248 1.59 -7.51 -5.72
CA TRP A 248 0.86 -6.72 -6.71
C TRP A 248 -0.64 -6.89 -6.50
N ARG A 249 -1.37 -5.79 -6.31
CA ARG A 249 -2.82 -5.84 -6.15
C ARG A 249 -3.49 -6.26 -7.46
N SER A 250 -4.51 -7.11 -7.35
CA SER A 250 -5.41 -7.43 -8.46
C SER A 250 -6.82 -6.91 -8.19
N CYS A 251 -7.46 -6.35 -9.21
CA CYS A 251 -8.80 -5.78 -9.13
C CYS A 251 -9.61 -6.23 -10.35
N HIS A 252 -10.93 -6.27 -10.23
CA HIS A 252 -11.79 -6.41 -11.40
C HIS A 252 -11.67 -5.14 -12.26
N THR A 253 -11.39 -5.29 -13.54
CA THR A 253 -11.26 -4.21 -14.51
C THR A 253 -12.26 -4.41 -15.64
N CYS A 254 -13.33 -3.61 -15.66
CA CYS A 254 -14.37 -3.70 -16.69
C CYS A 254 -15.19 -2.41 -16.81
N SER A 255 -15.98 -2.32 -17.87
CA SER A 255 -17.05 -1.33 -18.02
C SER A 255 -18.28 -1.98 -18.62
N ASN A 256 -19.47 -1.65 -18.11
CA ASN A 256 -20.73 -2.16 -18.66
C ASN A 256 -21.06 -1.62 -20.07
N LEU A 257 -20.39 -0.55 -20.51
CA LEU A 257 -20.48 -0.05 -21.88
C LEU A 257 -19.79 -0.99 -22.89
N VAL A 258 -18.81 -1.76 -22.43
CA VAL A 258 -18.07 -2.72 -23.26
C VAL A 258 -18.63 -4.12 -23.04
N GLU A 259 -18.84 -4.52 -21.79
CA GLU A 259 -19.29 -5.85 -21.41
C GLU A 259 -20.39 -5.79 -20.36
N GLY A 260 -21.62 -6.15 -20.76
CA GLY A 260 -22.79 -6.11 -19.87
C GLY A 260 -22.65 -6.93 -18.58
N ALA A 261 -21.78 -7.95 -18.56
CA ALA A 261 -21.49 -8.74 -17.36
C ALA A 261 -20.84 -7.92 -16.22
N CYS A 262 -20.31 -6.72 -16.50
CA CYS A 262 -19.68 -5.86 -15.49
C CYS A 262 -20.67 -5.33 -14.43
N THR A 263 -21.98 -5.29 -14.73
CA THR A 263 -23.03 -4.90 -13.77
C THR A 263 -23.34 -5.99 -12.75
N ALA A 264 -23.07 -7.25 -13.09
CA ALA A 264 -23.27 -8.37 -12.19
C ALA A 264 -22.27 -8.34 -11.04
N LYS A 265 -22.53 -9.15 -10.01
CA LYS A 265 -21.54 -9.41 -8.97
C LYS A 265 -20.37 -10.17 -9.58
N GLN A 266 -19.16 -9.67 -9.36
CA GLN A 266 -17.94 -10.31 -9.84
C GLN A 266 -17.50 -11.38 -8.84
N THR A 267 -17.33 -12.61 -9.31
CA THR A 267 -17.02 -13.77 -8.46
C THR A 267 -15.90 -14.65 -8.99
N ASP A 268 -15.48 -14.43 -10.23
CA ASP A 268 -14.44 -15.20 -10.90
C ASP A 268 -13.30 -14.30 -11.42
N ASP A 269 -12.29 -14.93 -12.00
CA ASP A 269 -11.07 -14.26 -12.44
C ASP A 269 -11.19 -13.61 -13.84
N THR A 270 -12.39 -13.60 -14.46
CA THR A 270 -12.59 -13.11 -15.84
C THR A 270 -12.04 -11.69 -16.00
N PHE A 271 -12.53 -10.77 -15.18
CA PHE A 271 -12.08 -9.37 -15.17
C PHE A 271 -10.93 -9.09 -14.20
N LEU A 272 -10.42 -10.08 -13.48
CA LEU A 272 -9.45 -9.83 -12.42
C LEU A 272 -8.05 -9.58 -13.00
N GLU A 273 -7.54 -8.36 -12.95
CA GLU A 273 -6.23 -7.98 -13.49
C GLU A 273 -5.33 -7.38 -12.42
N PHE A 274 -4.01 -7.57 -12.55
CA PHE A 274 -3.04 -6.83 -11.76
C PHE A 274 -3.05 -5.36 -12.15
N CYS A 275 -3.07 -4.48 -11.14
CA CYS A 275 -3.01 -3.04 -11.32
C CYS A 275 -1.76 -2.59 -12.06
N VAL A 276 -1.78 -1.44 -12.73
CA VAL A 276 -0.57 -0.97 -13.43
C VAL A 276 0.47 -0.50 -12.43
N LYS A 277 0.07 0.24 -11.40
CA LYS A 277 0.95 0.64 -10.30
C LYS A 277 0.75 -0.29 -9.11
N ILE A 278 1.83 -0.51 -8.37
CA ILE A 278 1.80 -1.43 -7.22
C ILE A 278 1.03 -0.86 -6.02
N ASP A 279 0.88 0.46 -5.94
CA ASP A 279 0.21 1.18 -4.86
C ASP A 279 -1.23 1.61 -5.20
N ASP A 280 -1.75 1.24 -6.37
CA ASP A 280 -3.15 1.49 -6.74
C ASP A 280 -4.09 0.60 -5.92
N ASP A 281 -5.21 1.15 -5.45
CA ASP A 281 -6.32 0.42 -4.83
C ASP A 281 -7.36 0.03 -5.87
N CYS A 282 -8.27 -0.87 -5.51
CA CYS A 282 -9.39 -1.21 -6.38
C CYS A 282 -10.51 -0.19 -6.22
N PHE A 283 -11.20 0.15 -7.31
CA PHE A 283 -12.39 0.99 -7.27
C PHE A 283 -13.57 0.38 -8.02
N GLU A 284 -14.77 0.74 -7.58
CA GLU A 284 -16.05 0.59 -8.29
C GLU A 284 -16.72 1.96 -8.38
N ASP A 285 -17.08 2.37 -9.58
CA ASP A 285 -17.73 3.65 -9.86
C ASP A 285 -19.04 3.40 -10.59
N ASN A 286 -20.10 4.06 -10.16
CA ASN A 286 -21.37 4.11 -10.85
C ASN A 286 -21.67 5.56 -11.25
N ASN A 287 -21.31 5.91 -12.49
CA ASN A 287 -21.64 7.21 -13.04
C ASN A 287 -22.98 7.13 -13.78
N HIS A 288 -24.09 7.39 -13.07
CA HIS A 288 -25.44 7.42 -13.66
C HIS A 288 -25.84 6.15 -14.44
N GLY A 289 -25.48 4.98 -13.91
CA GLY A 289 -25.73 3.67 -14.53
C GLY A 289 -24.55 3.14 -15.36
N GLU A 290 -23.50 3.94 -15.57
CA GLU A 290 -22.25 3.47 -16.16
C GLU A 290 -21.35 2.88 -15.07
N ILE A 291 -21.30 1.55 -15.01
CA ILE A 291 -20.45 0.82 -14.07
C ILE A 291 -19.05 0.73 -14.64
N HIS A 292 -18.08 1.25 -13.89
CA HIS A 292 -16.66 1.16 -14.18
C HIS A 292 -15.89 0.61 -12.99
N ARG A 293 -15.05 -0.39 -13.23
CA ARG A 293 -14.20 -1.01 -12.21
C ARG A 293 -12.76 -0.95 -12.65
N GLY A 294 -11.85 -0.73 -11.72
CA GLY A 294 -10.44 -0.82 -12.03
C GLY A 294 -9.51 -0.54 -10.87
N CYS A 295 -8.31 -0.11 -11.22
CA CYS A 295 -7.24 0.24 -10.30
C CYS A 295 -7.00 1.74 -10.32
N GLY A 296 -6.89 2.35 -9.15
CA GLY A 296 -6.52 3.76 -9.03
C GLY A 296 -6.27 4.14 -7.58
N ARG A 297 -5.51 5.21 -7.40
CA ARG A 297 -5.23 5.79 -6.10
C ARG A 297 -6.03 7.07 -5.93
N HIS A 298 -6.90 7.13 -4.91
CA HIS A 298 -7.81 8.25 -4.67
C HIS A 298 -8.70 8.61 -5.88
N TYR A 299 -9.06 7.60 -6.67
CA TYR A 299 -9.98 7.70 -7.80
C TYR A 299 -11.36 8.24 -7.39
N CYS A 300 -11.88 7.84 -6.23
CA CYS A 300 -13.21 8.22 -5.77
C CYS A 300 -13.29 9.59 -5.06
N ALA A 301 -12.19 10.35 -4.96
CA ALA A 301 -12.11 11.54 -4.09
C ALA A 301 -13.22 12.61 -4.29
N ASN A 302 -13.85 12.67 -5.46
CA ASN A 302 -14.94 13.60 -5.76
C ASN A 302 -16.13 12.91 -6.45
N LYS A 303 -16.31 11.61 -6.22
CA LYS A 303 -17.37 10.82 -6.85
C LYS A 303 -18.32 10.32 -5.79
N MET A 304 -19.59 10.71 -5.89
CA MET A 304 -20.61 10.45 -4.86
C MET A 304 -21.02 8.97 -4.79
N THR A 305 -20.91 8.29 -5.94
CA THR A 305 -21.29 6.89 -6.16
C THR A 305 -20.10 6.01 -6.52
N CYS A 306 -19.04 6.13 -5.73
CA CYS A 306 -17.78 5.43 -5.95
C CYS A 306 -17.23 4.85 -4.64
N VAL A 307 -16.70 3.63 -4.70
CA VAL A 307 -16.12 2.91 -3.56
C VAL A 307 -14.70 2.47 -3.89
N GLU A 308 -13.78 2.68 -2.95
CA GLU A 308 -12.42 2.14 -3.01
C GLU A 308 -12.23 1.05 -1.96
N CYS A 309 -11.42 0.05 -2.27
CA CYS A 309 -11.08 -1.03 -1.36
C CYS A 309 -9.67 -1.58 -1.65
N ASN A 310 -9.04 -2.17 -0.64
CA ASN A 310 -7.60 -2.41 -0.63
C ASN A 310 -7.17 -3.89 -0.64
N SER A 311 -8.13 -4.83 -0.75
CA SER A 311 -7.84 -6.27 -0.91
C SER A 311 -8.02 -6.72 -2.36
N ASP A 312 -7.44 -7.86 -2.73
CA ASP A 312 -7.56 -8.37 -4.10
C ASP A 312 -9.03 -8.66 -4.46
N GLY A 313 -9.44 -8.27 -5.67
CA GLY A 313 -10.78 -8.54 -6.21
C GLY A 313 -11.93 -7.99 -5.37
N CYS A 314 -11.68 -7.03 -4.48
CA CYS A 314 -12.70 -6.53 -3.57
C CYS A 314 -13.79 -5.70 -4.26
N ASN A 315 -13.47 -5.18 -5.44
CA ASN A 315 -14.31 -4.30 -6.23
C ASN A 315 -15.30 -5.09 -7.10
N GLY A 316 -16.02 -6.04 -6.51
CA GLY A 316 -16.89 -7.00 -7.18
C GLY A 316 -18.38 -6.91 -6.84
N GLN A 317 -18.85 -5.84 -6.19
CA GLN A 317 -20.26 -5.73 -5.78
C GLN A 317 -21.22 -5.64 -6.99
N PRO A 318 -22.46 -6.14 -6.92
CA PRO A 318 -23.43 -5.94 -8.00
C PRO A 318 -23.82 -4.47 -8.12
N GLU A 319 -24.30 -4.06 -9.31
CA GLU A 319 -24.80 -2.70 -9.57
C GLU A 319 -25.81 -2.21 -8.53
N SER A 320 -26.67 -3.08 -8.00
CA SER A 320 -27.66 -2.72 -6.97
C SER A 320 -27.04 -2.23 -5.65
N ALA A 321 -25.78 -2.59 -5.36
CA ALA A 321 -25.04 -2.10 -4.20
C ALA A 321 -24.29 -0.78 -4.48
N LEU A 322 -24.21 -0.37 -5.75
CA LEU A 322 -23.62 0.88 -6.20
C LEU A 322 -24.67 1.94 -6.55
N GLN A 323 -25.91 1.76 -6.10
CA GLN A 323 -26.97 2.76 -6.27
C GLN A 323 -27.02 3.72 -5.08
N PRO A 324 -27.25 5.03 -5.31
CA PRO A 324 -27.46 5.97 -4.23
C PRO A 324 -28.56 5.51 -3.28
N SER A 325 -28.44 5.87 -2.00
CA SER A 325 -29.47 5.57 -1.01
C SER A 325 -30.78 6.27 -1.33
N HIS A 326 -31.89 5.72 -0.84
CA HIS A 326 -33.21 6.33 -1.01
C HIS A 326 -33.73 6.86 0.32
N CYS A 327 -34.28 8.07 0.34
CA CYS A 327 -34.88 8.67 1.54
C CYS A 327 -36.20 9.35 1.21
N LEU A 328 -37.06 9.52 2.21
CA LEU A 328 -38.15 10.50 2.08
C LEU A 328 -37.51 11.89 2.10
N VAL A 329 -37.81 12.68 1.07
CA VAL A 329 -37.37 14.08 0.94
C VAL A 329 -38.61 14.95 0.81
N CYS A 330 -39.02 15.55 1.93
CA CYS A 330 -40.29 16.29 2.03
C CYS A 330 -40.36 17.12 3.32
N ASP A 331 -41.38 17.97 3.41
CA ASP A 331 -41.76 18.65 4.65
C ASP A 331 -43.25 18.46 4.99
N SER A 332 -43.62 18.74 6.24
CA SER A 332 -44.97 18.52 6.77
C SER A 332 -46.05 19.47 6.22
N SER A 333 -45.74 20.36 5.29
CA SER A 333 -46.77 21.04 4.48
C SER A 333 -47.52 20.03 3.61
N ASP A 334 -46.87 18.91 3.29
CA ASP A 334 -47.49 17.71 2.74
C ASP A 334 -47.93 16.75 3.89
N PRO A 335 -49.23 16.45 4.04
CA PRO A 335 -49.72 15.49 5.03
C PRO A 335 -49.09 14.08 4.91
N TYR A 336 -48.70 13.67 3.70
CA TYR A 336 -48.04 12.37 3.50
C TYR A 336 -46.62 12.35 4.10
N CYS A 337 -45.97 13.51 4.21
CA CYS A 337 -44.62 13.61 4.78
C CYS A 337 -44.64 13.43 6.29
N ALA A 338 -45.59 14.10 6.96
CA ALA A 338 -45.80 13.97 8.41
C ALA A 338 -46.03 12.50 8.79
N ASN A 339 -46.84 11.79 8.00
CA ASN A 339 -47.19 10.39 8.21
C ASN A 339 -46.10 9.40 7.75
N GLY A 340 -45.02 9.86 7.10
CA GLY A 340 -43.96 8.97 6.59
C GLY A 340 -44.38 8.12 5.39
N THR A 341 -45.42 8.55 4.65
CA THR A 341 -45.98 7.83 3.50
C THR A 341 -45.67 8.47 2.15
N SER A 342 -44.96 9.61 2.13
CA SER A 342 -44.44 10.19 0.89
C SER A 342 -43.56 9.21 0.10
N ILE A 343 -43.51 9.44 -1.21
CA ILE A 343 -42.64 8.73 -2.14
C ILE A 343 -41.19 9.10 -1.81
N ASP A 344 -40.31 8.10 -1.79
CA ASP A 344 -38.89 8.29 -1.58
C ASP A 344 -38.16 8.70 -2.86
N GLN A 345 -37.03 9.37 -2.69
CA GLN A 345 -36.19 9.90 -3.75
C GLN A 345 -34.76 9.40 -3.57
N HIS A 346 -34.00 9.32 -4.66
CA HIS A 346 -32.57 9.05 -4.60
C HIS A 346 -31.85 10.21 -3.92
N CYS A 347 -30.91 9.87 -3.05
CA CYS A 347 -29.90 10.77 -2.55
C CYS A 347 -28.73 10.87 -3.53
N ASP A 348 -27.77 11.72 -3.21
CA ASP A 348 -26.60 11.93 -4.07
C ASP A 348 -25.51 10.88 -3.79
N HIS A 349 -25.37 10.45 -2.53
CA HIS A 349 -24.27 9.58 -2.10
C HIS A 349 -24.66 8.12 -1.88
N LEU A 350 -23.67 7.23 -1.98
CA LEU A 350 -23.79 5.84 -1.54
C LEU A 350 -23.89 5.74 -0.02
N ASN A 351 -24.76 4.82 0.44
CA ASN A 351 -24.97 4.52 1.86
C ASN A 351 -25.22 5.78 2.70
N GLU A 352 -25.87 6.77 2.09
CA GLU A 352 -26.16 8.04 2.73
C GLU A 352 -27.27 7.85 3.78
N PRO A 353 -27.07 8.30 5.02
CA PRO A 353 -28.14 8.26 6.01
C PRO A 353 -29.31 9.15 5.60
N CYS A 354 -30.52 8.73 5.95
CA CYS A 354 -31.69 9.60 5.92
C CYS A 354 -31.82 10.33 7.27
N PHE A 355 -32.42 11.52 7.27
CA PHE A 355 -32.77 12.24 8.50
C PHE A 355 -34.26 12.51 8.63
N THR A 356 -34.70 12.80 9.85
CA THR A 356 -35.97 13.44 10.18
C THR A 356 -35.75 14.43 11.32
N MET A 357 -36.23 15.66 11.18
CA MET A 357 -36.04 16.74 12.14
C MET A 357 -37.27 17.63 12.20
N VAL A 358 -37.56 18.19 13.39
CA VAL A 358 -38.53 19.27 13.55
C VAL A 358 -37.78 20.59 13.63
N ARG A 359 -38.11 21.54 12.74
CA ARG A 359 -37.51 22.88 12.73
C ARG A 359 -38.16 23.80 13.78
N ASN A 360 -37.54 24.95 14.01
CA ASN A 360 -38.03 25.96 14.97
C ASN A 360 -39.42 26.54 14.63
N ASP A 361 -39.86 26.43 13.37
CA ASP A 361 -41.19 26.84 12.92
C ASP A 361 -42.23 25.71 12.96
N ASP A 362 -41.92 24.62 13.66
CA ASP A 362 -42.78 23.44 13.84
C ASP A 362 -43.09 22.70 12.53
N ILE A 363 -42.21 22.83 11.54
CA ILE A 363 -42.23 22.05 10.31
C ILE A 363 -41.34 20.82 10.50
N LEU A 364 -41.91 19.63 10.29
CA LEU A 364 -41.15 18.39 10.21
C LEU A 364 -40.58 18.24 8.80
N VAL A 365 -39.27 17.99 8.72
CA VAL A 365 -38.53 17.82 7.47
C VAL A 365 -37.86 16.45 7.47
N ARG A 366 -37.92 15.78 6.33
CA ARG A 366 -37.25 14.51 6.03
C ARG A 366 -36.35 14.73 4.83
N GLY A 367 -35.17 14.10 4.82
CA GLY A 367 -34.29 14.19 3.66
C GLY A 367 -33.06 13.30 3.74
N CYS A 368 -32.21 13.43 2.74
CA CYS A 368 -30.86 12.85 2.69
C CYS A 368 -29.91 13.70 3.54
N PHE A 369 -29.04 13.07 4.34
CA PHE A 369 -28.20 13.73 5.33
C PHE A 369 -27.27 14.82 4.76
N SER A 370 -26.77 14.66 3.53
CA SER A 370 -25.92 15.61 2.82
C SER A 370 -26.59 16.97 2.60
N THR A 371 -27.93 16.99 2.49
CA THR A 371 -28.71 18.21 2.26
C THR A 371 -28.87 19.07 3.50
N LEU A 372 -28.51 18.55 4.69
CA LEU A 372 -28.50 19.33 5.93
C LEU A 372 -27.42 20.42 5.90
N GLU A 373 -27.76 21.57 6.46
CA GLU A 373 -26.76 22.57 6.83
C GLU A 373 -25.83 22.04 7.93
N GLU A 374 -24.58 22.51 7.95
CA GLU A 374 -23.55 22.02 8.87
C GLU A 374 -23.93 22.16 10.35
N SER A 375 -24.65 23.23 10.70
CA SER A 375 -25.21 23.45 12.03
C SER A 375 -26.17 22.32 12.45
N HIS A 376 -27.05 21.89 11.54
CA HIS A 376 -28.01 20.81 11.79
C HIS A 376 -27.39 19.43 11.74
N LYS A 377 -26.34 19.20 10.95
CA LYS A 377 -25.60 17.92 10.95
C LYS A 377 -25.08 17.58 12.34
N SER A 378 -24.50 18.55 13.05
CA SER A 378 -24.01 18.35 14.42
C SER A 378 -25.12 17.95 15.42
N VAL A 379 -26.34 18.45 15.20
CA VAL A 379 -27.52 18.10 16.01
C VAL A 379 -27.96 16.67 15.71
N CYS A 380 -28.07 16.31 14.43
CA CYS A 380 -28.50 14.98 13.99
C CYS A 380 -27.51 13.85 14.34
N LEU A 381 -26.22 14.17 14.46
CA LEU A 381 -25.19 13.23 14.90
C LEU A 381 -25.10 13.09 16.42
N ASN A 382 -25.74 13.97 17.18
CA ASN A 382 -25.71 13.93 18.63
C ASN A 382 -26.78 12.97 19.15
N GLU A 383 -26.37 11.77 19.57
CA GLU A 383 -27.27 10.74 20.11
C GLU A 383 -28.08 11.18 21.35
N THR A 384 -27.61 12.20 22.08
CA THR A 384 -28.33 12.76 23.23
C THR A 384 -29.40 13.78 22.84
N ASN A 385 -29.36 14.27 21.60
CA ASN A 385 -30.32 15.22 21.07
C ASN A 385 -31.27 14.54 20.08
N SER A 386 -32.45 14.16 20.56
CA SER A 386 -33.47 13.53 19.72
C SER A 386 -34.32 14.51 18.91
N SER A 387 -33.95 15.80 18.80
CA SER A 387 -34.67 16.74 17.92
C SER A 387 -34.43 16.47 16.43
N CYS A 388 -33.37 15.74 16.12
CA CYS A 388 -33.11 15.17 14.80
C CYS A 388 -32.68 13.73 14.95
N MET A 389 -33.18 12.87 14.08
CA MET A 389 -32.82 11.45 14.02
C MET A 389 -32.26 11.11 12.66
N THR A 390 -31.18 10.35 12.63
CA THR A 390 -30.67 9.71 11.41
C THR A 390 -30.93 8.22 11.41
N CYS A 391 -31.09 7.63 10.23
CA CYS A 391 -31.17 6.19 10.06
C CYS A 391 -30.46 5.76 8.77
N ASN A 392 -30.07 4.49 8.71
CA ASN A 392 -29.42 3.90 7.54
C ASN A 392 -30.37 2.94 6.83
N GLY A 393 -30.22 2.85 5.52
CA GLY A 393 -31.01 1.99 4.65
C GLY A 393 -32.11 2.76 3.90
N ASN A 394 -32.57 2.16 2.80
CA ASN A 394 -33.52 2.79 1.91
C ASN A 394 -34.85 3.06 2.62
N SER A 395 -35.39 4.27 2.46
CA SER A 395 -36.69 4.65 2.97
C SER A 395 -36.82 4.47 4.50
N CYS A 396 -35.70 4.53 5.26
CA CYS A 396 -35.73 4.23 6.69
C CYS A 396 -36.39 5.34 7.53
N ASN A 397 -36.41 6.57 7.03
CA ASN A 397 -36.93 7.74 7.71
C ASN A 397 -38.45 7.88 7.59
N ARG A 398 -39.19 6.78 7.79
CA ARG A 398 -40.66 6.73 7.71
C ARG A 398 -41.36 6.79 9.06
N GLU A 399 -40.62 6.68 10.15
CA GLU A 399 -41.19 6.64 11.50
C GLU A 399 -42.01 7.94 11.76
N PRO A 400 -43.28 7.82 12.17
CA PRO A 400 -44.15 8.97 12.42
C PRO A 400 -43.65 9.77 13.62
N TRP A 401 -43.82 11.08 13.56
CA TRP A 401 -43.44 11.98 14.62
C TRP A 401 -44.67 12.49 15.35
N ARG A 402 -44.72 12.27 16.67
CA ARG A 402 -45.91 12.54 17.48
C ARG A 402 -46.30 14.02 17.42
N GLN A 403 -47.60 14.28 17.27
CA GLN A 403 -48.18 15.62 17.40
C GLN A 403 -49.09 15.69 18.63
N CYS A 404 -48.80 16.62 19.54
CA CYS A 404 -49.59 16.85 20.74
C CYS A 404 -50.06 18.29 20.80
N VAL A 405 -51.18 18.54 21.49
CA VAL A 405 -51.53 19.90 21.91
C VAL A 405 -50.50 20.35 22.94
N GLN A 406 -49.89 21.50 22.70
CA GLN A 406 -48.86 22.06 23.59
C GLN A 406 -49.33 23.43 24.07
N CYS A 407 -49.64 23.56 25.36
CA CYS A 407 -50.08 24.82 25.94
C CYS A 407 -49.92 24.84 27.46
N ARG A 408 -49.92 26.05 28.02
CA ARG A 408 -49.95 26.28 29.46
C ARG A 408 -50.93 27.39 29.76
N SER A 409 -51.89 27.11 30.64
CA SER A 409 -52.82 28.11 31.16
C SER A 409 -52.05 29.18 31.92
N LEU A 410 -52.39 30.44 31.73
CA LEU A 410 -51.96 31.52 32.61
C LEU A 410 -53.08 31.79 33.62
N GLU A 411 -52.77 32.33 34.81
CA GLU A 411 -53.78 32.56 35.87
C GLU A 411 -54.98 33.41 35.42
N LEU A 412 -54.81 34.23 34.37
CA LEU A 412 -55.83 35.11 33.81
C LEU A 412 -56.40 34.63 32.45
N ASP A 413 -55.76 33.65 31.81
CA ASP A 413 -56.17 33.14 30.49
C ASP A 413 -56.39 31.62 30.52
N HIS A 414 -57.67 31.26 30.46
CA HIS A 414 -58.18 29.89 30.50
C HIS A 414 -58.14 29.18 29.13
N TYR A 415 -57.45 29.73 28.11
CA TYR A 415 -57.43 29.17 26.75
C TYR A 415 -57.05 27.67 26.69
N CYS A 416 -56.04 27.24 27.46
CA CYS A 416 -55.54 25.86 27.48
C CYS A 416 -56.45 24.90 28.27
N SER A 417 -57.34 25.46 29.09
CA SER A 417 -58.28 24.73 29.95
C SER A 417 -59.67 24.54 29.33
N ARG A 418 -60.04 25.32 28.31
CA ARG A 418 -61.33 25.23 27.63
C ARG A 418 -61.28 24.21 26.48
N GLY A 419 -62.24 23.29 26.45
CA GLY A 419 -62.40 22.31 25.35
C GLY A 419 -62.90 22.90 24.03
N THR A 420 -63.23 24.20 23.99
CA THR A 420 -63.79 24.90 22.82
C THR A 420 -62.78 25.76 22.06
N SER A 421 -61.56 25.91 22.60
CA SER A 421 -60.48 26.65 21.93
C SER A 421 -59.93 25.82 20.77
N VAL A 422 -59.66 26.42 19.61
CA VAL A 422 -58.91 25.76 18.51
C VAL A 422 -57.45 25.65 18.92
N LEU A 423 -57.15 24.72 19.83
CA LEU A 423 -55.79 24.45 20.26
C LEU A 423 -55.06 23.75 19.11
N LYS A 424 -54.03 24.40 18.58
CA LYS A 424 -53.15 23.79 17.60
C LYS A 424 -52.29 22.72 18.29
N SER A 425 -52.01 21.67 17.56
CA SER A 425 -50.97 20.73 17.94
C SER A 425 -49.69 21.04 17.20
N HIS A 426 -48.62 20.65 17.85
CA HIS A 426 -47.26 20.85 17.40
C HIS A 426 -46.54 19.51 17.48
N PHE A 427 -45.56 19.31 16.61
CA PHE A 427 -44.70 18.14 16.71
C PHE A 427 -43.94 18.18 18.04
N CYS A 428 -43.75 17.04 18.67
CA CYS A 428 -42.91 16.94 19.86
C CYS A 428 -41.48 17.38 19.51
N SER A 429 -40.82 18.15 20.35
CA SER A 429 -39.48 18.67 20.00
C SER A 429 -38.43 17.56 19.98
N ARG A 430 -38.67 16.48 20.72
CA ARG A 430 -37.80 15.31 20.85
C ARG A 430 -38.48 14.07 20.30
N PHE A 431 -37.77 13.37 19.42
CA PHE A 431 -38.21 12.07 18.96
C PHE A 431 -38.18 11.05 20.08
N ARG A 432 -39.28 10.31 20.21
CA ARG A 432 -39.37 9.09 21.01
C ARG A 432 -40.32 8.13 20.29
N ARG A 433 -39.87 6.90 20.06
CA ARG A 433 -40.76 5.87 19.49
C ARG A 433 -41.95 5.66 20.44
N ASN A 434 -43.16 5.62 19.89
CA ASN A 434 -44.40 5.51 20.65
C ASN A 434 -44.59 6.61 21.71
N ASP A 435 -44.16 7.85 21.41
CA ASP A 435 -44.34 8.97 22.33
C ASP A 435 -45.82 9.18 22.69
N LEU A 436 -46.05 9.76 23.86
CA LEU A 436 -47.37 10.00 24.44
C LEU A 436 -47.61 11.49 24.62
N CYS A 437 -48.85 11.92 24.43
CA CYS A 437 -49.28 13.25 24.82
C CYS A 437 -49.81 13.22 26.26
N TYR A 438 -49.50 14.26 27.04
CA TYR A 438 -50.04 14.46 28.38
C TYR A 438 -50.97 15.67 28.44
N ALA A 439 -51.91 15.62 29.37
CA ALA A 439 -52.60 16.79 29.89
C ALA A 439 -52.66 16.67 31.41
N LYS A 440 -52.28 17.74 32.11
CA LYS A 440 -52.29 17.78 33.58
C LYS A 440 -52.76 19.11 34.13
N ASP A 441 -53.32 19.06 35.32
CA ASP A 441 -53.76 20.22 36.10
C ASP A 441 -53.01 20.24 37.43
N VAL A 442 -52.30 21.33 37.67
CA VAL A 442 -51.61 21.58 38.93
C VAL A 442 -52.17 22.89 39.48
N ASN A 443 -52.98 22.79 40.54
CA ASN A 443 -53.56 23.93 41.24
C ASN A 443 -54.35 24.91 40.33
N GLY A 444 -55.07 24.41 39.33
CA GLY A 444 -55.86 25.21 38.39
C GLY A 444 -55.09 25.67 37.14
N ILE A 445 -53.81 25.31 37.02
CA ILE A 445 -52.98 25.55 35.84
C ILE A 445 -52.96 24.28 35.00
N VAL A 446 -53.68 24.30 33.87
CA VAL A 446 -53.65 23.21 32.89
C VAL A 446 -52.41 23.33 32.00
N MET A 447 -51.66 22.24 31.88
CA MET A 447 -50.50 22.07 31.01
C MET A 447 -50.72 20.87 30.09
N ARG A 448 -50.44 21.04 28.81
CA ARG A 448 -50.55 20.01 27.78
C ARG A 448 -49.22 19.97 27.01
N GLY A 449 -48.76 18.78 26.65
CA GLY A 449 -47.52 18.64 25.88
C GLY A 449 -47.17 17.20 25.57
N CYS A 450 -45.96 16.99 25.06
CA CYS A 450 -45.39 15.68 24.80
C CYS A 450 -44.65 15.14 26.02
N GLN A 451 -44.68 13.82 26.22
CA GLN A 451 -43.94 13.18 27.29
C GLN A 451 -42.41 13.27 27.06
N SER A 452 -41.97 13.12 25.81
CA SER A 452 -40.55 13.26 25.42
C SER A 452 -39.93 14.62 25.77
N ASP A 453 -40.73 15.67 25.75
CA ASP A 453 -40.32 17.05 26.04
C ASP A 453 -40.39 17.37 27.56
N TYR A 454 -40.93 16.46 28.37
CA TYR A 454 -41.06 16.66 29.80
C TYR A 454 -39.71 16.53 30.51
N ILE A 455 -39.49 17.37 31.54
CA ILE A 455 -38.24 17.45 32.30
C ILE A 455 -37.87 16.06 32.83
N ALA A 456 -36.62 15.66 32.60
CA ALA A 456 -36.04 14.35 32.97
C ALA A 456 -36.69 13.11 32.31
N MET A 457 -37.51 13.27 31.26
CA MET A 457 -38.21 12.16 30.58
C MET A 457 -39.04 11.26 31.53
N GLU A 458 -39.39 11.79 32.71
CA GLU A 458 -40.24 11.09 33.67
C GLU A 458 -41.71 11.09 33.23
N ASP A 459 -42.53 10.26 33.87
CA ASP A 459 -43.98 10.30 33.70
C ASP A 459 -44.53 11.65 34.22
N PRO A 460 -45.12 12.51 33.36
CA PRO A 460 -45.66 13.80 33.78
C PRO A 460 -46.88 13.70 34.70
N CYS A 461 -47.50 12.52 34.80
CA CYS A 461 -48.62 12.22 35.69
C CYS A 461 -48.21 11.58 37.02
N LYS A 462 -46.93 11.34 37.26
CA LYS A 462 -46.44 10.74 38.50
C LYS A 462 -46.88 11.55 39.72
N GLY A 463 -47.60 10.89 40.64
CA GLY A 463 -48.11 11.51 41.87
C GLY A 463 -49.39 12.34 41.72
N LEU A 464 -50.01 12.36 40.53
CA LEU A 464 -51.30 12.98 40.28
C LEU A 464 -52.39 11.91 40.12
N ASP A 465 -53.63 12.24 40.47
CA ASP A 465 -54.76 11.35 40.23
C ASP A 465 -55.19 11.35 38.74
N ASN A 466 -55.91 10.31 38.33
CA ASN A 466 -56.44 10.19 36.96
C ASN A 466 -57.49 11.28 36.60
N LYS A 467 -57.92 12.08 37.59
CA LYS A 467 -58.86 13.19 37.38
C LYS A 467 -58.14 14.48 37.02
N ASN A 468 -56.88 14.60 37.42
CA ASN A 468 -56.02 15.77 37.23
C ASN A 468 -54.89 15.52 36.22
N CYS A 469 -54.66 14.28 35.77
CA CYS A 469 -53.69 13.98 34.73
C CYS A 469 -54.08 12.75 33.90
N TYR A 470 -53.76 12.78 32.59
CA TYR A 470 -53.82 11.58 31.75
C TYR A 470 -52.79 11.63 30.62
N LEU A 471 -52.46 10.45 30.11
CA LEU A 471 -51.64 10.22 28.91
C LEU A 471 -52.50 9.63 27.79
N CYS A 472 -52.12 9.85 26.54
CA CYS A 472 -52.76 9.25 25.37
C CYS A 472 -51.78 9.09 24.19
N SER A 473 -52.10 8.19 23.27
CA SER A 473 -51.14 7.64 22.28
C SER A 473 -51.50 7.91 20.81
N THR A 474 -52.47 8.77 20.53
CA THR A 474 -52.81 9.20 19.16
C THR A 474 -52.49 10.68 19.00
N ASP A 475 -52.35 11.15 17.77
CA ASP A 475 -52.08 12.57 17.55
C ASP A 475 -53.27 13.41 18.03
N HIS A 476 -52.98 14.60 18.55
CA HIS A 476 -53.98 15.55 19.04
C HIS A 476 -54.90 15.04 20.18
N CYS A 477 -54.56 13.91 20.82
CA CYS A 477 -55.47 13.21 21.74
C CYS A 477 -55.66 13.90 23.11
N ASN A 478 -54.72 14.77 23.48
CA ASN A 478 -54.69 15.42 24.77
C ASN A 478 -55.59 16.67 24.82
N LEU A 479 -56.82 16.58 24.30
CA LEU A 479 -57.81 17.68 24.27
C LEU A 479 -58.91 17.59 25.34
N LYS A 480 -59.12 16.41 25.94
CA LYS A 480 -60.13 16.20 26.99
C LYS A 480 -59.97 17.20 28.15
N SER A 481 -61.08 17.71 28.66
CA SER A 481 -61.11 18.62 29.82
C SER A 481 -60.69 17.90 31.11
N LEU A 482 -60.03 18.64 32.02
CA LEU A 482 -59.65 18.18 33.36
C LEU A 482 -60.59 18.80 34.40
N ASN A 483 -60.88 18.07 35.49
CA ASN A 483 -62.01 18.35 36.38
C ASN A 483 -61.89 19.64 37.22
N SER A 484 -60.73 20.31 37.32
CA SER A 484 -60.62 21.54 38.12
C SER A 484 -61.15 22.79 37.39
N VAL A 485 -61.43 22.69 36.09
CA VAL A 485 -62.05 23.79 35.32
C VAL A 485 -63.54 23.92 35.69
N ASP A 486 -64.23 22.81 35.94
CA ASP A 486 -65.63 22.80 36.43
C ASP A 486 -65.74 23.35 37.86
N ARG A 487 -64.68 23.24 38.67
CA ARG A 487 -64.66 23.79 40.04
C ARG A 487 -64.64 25.32 40.07
N LEU A 488 -64.02 25.98 39.10
CA LEU A 488 -64.01 27.45 39.03
C LEU A 488 -65.37 28.02 38.62
N GLU A 489 -66.09 27.35 37.72
CA GLU A 489 -67.48 27.71 37.40
C GLU A 489 -68.43 27.44 38.59
N SER A 490 -68.26 26.30 39.27
CA SER A 490 -69.04 25.97 40.47
C SER A 490 -68.77 26.94 41.63
N ARG A 491 -67.52 27.37 41.83
CA ARG A 491 -67.16 28.33 42.90
C ARG A 491 -67.65 29.75 42.59
N LYS A 492 -67.67 30.17 41.31
CA LYS A 492 -68.31 31.43 40.89
C LYS A 492 -69.82 31.39 41.12
N GLY A 493 -70.48 30.27 40.78
CA GLY A 493 -71.90 30.07 41.06
C GLY A 493 -72.23 30.13 42.56
N LEU A 494 -71.41 29.49 43.40
CA LEU A 494 -71.62 29.47 44.86
C LEU A 494 -71.38 30.85 45.50
N VAL A 495 -70.40 31.61 45.03
CA VAL A 495 -70.16 33.00 45.47
C VAL A 495 -71.34 33.90 45.07
N PHE A 496 -71.88 33.76 43.86
CA PHE A 496 -73.07 34.50 43.43
C PHE A 496 -74.31 34.16 44.28
N VAL A 497 -74.51 32.89 44.62
CA VAL A 497 -75.61 32.45 45.50
C VAL A 497 -75.43 33.02 46.91
N VAL A 498 -74.22 32.99 47.47
CA VAL A 498 -73.94 33.57 48.80
C VAL A 498 -74.13 35.09 48.79
N LEU A 499 -73.65 35.80 47.77
CA LEU A 499 -73.88 37.24 47.61
C LEU A 499 -75.36 37.57 47.46
N ALA A 500 -76.13 36.79 46.70
CA ALA A 500 -77.57 36.96 46.56
C ALA A 500 -78.31 36.72 47.89
N ILE A 501 -77.89 35.74 48.67
CA ILE A 501 -78.43 35.47 50.01
C ILE A 501 -78.11 36.61 50.98
N VAL A 502 -76.85 37.08 51.01
CA VAL A 502 -76.42 38.19 51.88
C VAL A 502 -77.12 39.50 51.51
N LEU A 503 -77.25 39.80 50.22
CA LEU A 503 -78.03 40.95 49.73
C LEU A 503 -79.52 40.79 50.09
N GLY A 504 -80.09 39.59 49.98
CA GLY A 504 -81.46 39.31 50.39
C GLY A 504 -81.69 39.53 51.90
N PHE A 505 -80.74 39.16 52.75
CA PHE A 505 -80.81 39.41 54.19
C PHE A 505 -80.63 40.90 54.55
N LEU A 506 -79.81 41.64 53.80
CA LEU A 506 -79.64 43.09 53.99
C LEU A 506 -80.85 43.92 53.55
N ILE A 507 -81.71 43.39 52.67
CA ILE A 507 -82.97 44.03 52.24
C ILE A 507 -84.11 43.77 53.25
N LEU A 508 -83.95 42.78 54.14
CA LEU A 508 -84.97 42.36 55.12
C LEU A 508 -84.76 42.94 56.53
N TYR A 509 -83.85 43.90 56.72
CA TYR A 509 -83.59 44.60 57.99
C TYR A 509 -83.84 46.09 57.91
#